data_AF-A0A453R4N9-F1
#
_entry.id   AF-A0A453R4N9-F1
#
_cell.length_a   1.000
_cell.length_b   1.000
_cell.length_c   1.000
_cell.angle_alpha   90.00
_cell.angle_beta   90.00
_cell.angle_gamma   90.00
#
_symmetry.space_group_name_H-M   'P 1'
#
loop_
_entity.id
_entity.type
_entity.pdbx_description
1 polymer ?
#
loop_
_entity_poly.entity_id
_entity_poly.type
_entity_poly.pdbx_seq_one_letter_code
_entity_poly.pdbx_strand_id
1 'polypeptide(L)'
;FAPPQLASPHSRKISDMVAVARILKATLIIPELDKKSFWLDKSNFSDVFDEEHFIRYLANDVKVEKNLPKELVKAPKSVRYFKSWSGVDYYQNEISPLWEHRQVIRAAKSDSRLANNFLPPDIQKLRCRTFFQALRFAPPIEALGNLLVERMKSFGPYIALHLRYEKDMLAFSGCTYGLSDTESEELAMIRGNTTYWKVKDIDPLEQRSHGHCPLTPKEVGMFLSALGYPSSTPVYIAAGEIYGGESHMVDLQSRFPILMNKV
;
A
#
# COMPACT_ATOMS: atom_id res chain seq x y z
N PHE A 1 0.69 0.03 -12.76
CA PHE A 1 1.62 1.18 -12.70
C PHE A 1 0.85 2.50 -12.64
N ALA A 2 0.70 2.97 -11.41
CA ALA A 2 0.29 4.27 -10.85
C ALA A 2 0.73 4.20 -9.35
N PRO A 3 0.92 5.33 -8.62
CA PRO A 3 1.87 5.48 -7.52
C PRO A 3 1.69 4.54 -6.32
N PRO A 4 2.74 4.31 -5.51
CA PRO A 4 2.62 3.71 -4.19
C PRO A 4 2.16 4.79 -3.19
N GLN A 5 0.85 4.88 -2.98
CA GLN A 5 0.29 5.62 -1.86
C GLN A 5 -0.55 4.68 -1.00
N LEU A 6 -0.37 4.86 0.31
CA LEU A 6 -0.88 4.08 1.44
C LEU A 6 -0.06 2.80 1.71
N ALA A 7 -0.09 2.36 2.95
CA ALA A 7 0.10 0.97 3.32
C ALA A 7 -1.05 0.05 2.79
N SER A 8 -1.88 0.52 1.85
CA SER A 8 -3.04 -0.17 1.27
C SER A 8 -2.88 -0.83 -0.13
N PRO A 9 -1.84 -0.60 -0.96
CA PRO A 9 -1.75 -1.23 -2.27
C PRO A 9 -1.45 -2.71 -2.12
N HIS A 10 -0.91 -3.21 -1.00
CA HIS A 10 -0.79 -4.66 -0.79
C HIS A 10 -2.14 -5.29 -0.45
N SER A 11 -2.91 -4.72 0.47
CA SER A 11 -4.20 -5.28 0.88
C SER A 11 -5.23 -5.27 -0.27
N ARG A 12 -5.26 -4.22 -1.09
CA ARG A 12 -6.12 -4.18 -2.29
C ARG A 12 -5.70 -5.23 -3.31
N LYS A 13 -4.40 -5.41 -3.53
CA LYS A 13 -3.86 -6.43 -4.44
C LYS A 13 -4.16 -7.85 -3.96
N ILE A 14 -4.05 -8.10 -2.65
CA ILE A 14 -4.39 -9.40 -2.06
C ILE A 14 -5.89 -9.67 -2.20
N SER A 15 -6.73 -8.68 -1.91
CA SER A 15 -8.18 -8.76 -2.11
C SER A 15 -8.56 -9.05 -3.56
N ASP A 16 -7.92 -8.39 -4.53
CA ASP A 16 -8.12 -8.67 -5.95
C ASP A 16 -7.73 -10.10 -6.31
N MET A 17 -6.64 -10.64 -5.75
CA MET A 17 -6.22 -12.02 -6.02
C MET A 17 -7.13 -13.06 -5.37
N VAL A 18 -7.73 -12.76 -4.21
CA VAL A 18 -8.81 -13.60 -3.64
C VAL A 18 -10.01 -13.65 -4.59
N ALA A 19 -10.43 -12.50 -5.11
CA ALA A 19 -11.52 -12.43 -6.08
C ALA A 19 -11.19 -13.15 -7.39
N VAL A 20 -9.96 -13.01 -7.90
CA VAL A 20 -9.50 -13.74 -9.09
C VAL A 20 -9.49 -15.26 -8.84
N ALA A 21 -9.03 -15.72 -7.67
CA ALA A 21 -9.08 -17.13 -7.31
C ALA A 21 -10.53 -17.64 -7.28
N ARG A 22 -11.49 -16.84 -6.78
CA ARG A 22 -12.93 -17.16 -6.84
C ARG A 22 -13.44 -17.30 -8.27
N ILE A 23 -13.11 -16.35 -9.16
CA ILE A 23 -13.52 -16.35 -10.57
C ILE A 23 -12.99 -17.60 -11.29
N LEU A 24 -11.72 -17.94 -11.03
CA LEU A 24 -11.05 -19.09 -11.63
C LEU A 24 -11.38 -20.43 -10.96
N LYS A 25 -12.18 -20.43 -9.88
CA LYS A 25 -12.44 -21.60 -9.02
C LYS A 25 -11.14 -22.28 -8.56
N ALA A 26 -10.11 -21.48 -8.29
CA ALA A 26 -8.78 -21.94 -7.92
C ALA A 26 -8.58 -21.97 -6.41
N THR A 27 -7.62 -22.78 -5.96
CA THR A 27 -7.06 -22.68 -4.61
C THR A 27 -6.04 -21.54 -4.59
N LEU A 28 -6.17 -20.64 -3.62
CA LEU A 28 -5.21 -19.56 -3.39
C LEU A 28 -4.11 -20.04 -2.46
N ILE A 29 -2.85 -19.84 -2.84
CA ILE A 29 -1.73 -19.98 -1.90
C ILE A 29 -1.51 -18.63 -1.20
N ILE A 30 -1.21 -18.65 0.09
CA ILE A 30 -0.89 -17.43 0.85
C ILE A 30 0.13 -16.57 0.07
N PRO A 31 -0.16 -15.27 -0.15
CA PRO A 31 0.70 -14.42 -0.95
C PRO A 31 2.09 -14.21 -0.34
N GLU A 32 3.11 -14.23 -1.19
CA GLU A 32 4.44 -13.72 -0.84
C GLU A 32 4.43 -12.19 -0.90
N LEU A 33 4.87 -11.54 0.18
CA LEU A 33 5.07 -10.08 0.19
C LEU A 33 6.36 -9.72 -0.56
N ASP A 34 6.39 -8.53 -1.17
CA ASP A 34 7.51 -8.10 -2.01
C ASP A 34 8.72 -7.69 -1.17
N LYS A 35 9.74 -8.54 -1.16
CA LYS A 35 11.00 -8.34 -0.44
C LYS A 35 12.10 -7.65 -1.25
N LYS A 36 11.83 -7.32 -2.51
CA LYS A 36 12.81 -6.75 -3.45
C LYS A 36 12.53 -5.28 -3.79
N SER A 37 11.49 -4.70 -3.17
CA SER A 37 11.11 -3.31 -3.36
C SER A 37 12.07 -2.35 -2.64
N PHE A 38 11.88 -1.05 -2.88
CA PHE A 38 12.64 0.06 -2.28
C PHE A 38 12.79 -0.05 -0.75
N TRP A 39 11.78 -0.60 -0.07
CA TRP A 39 11.72 -0.66 1.39
C TRP A 39 12.50 -1.82 2.01
N LEU A 40 13.02 -2.75 1.20
CA LEU A 40 13.80 -3.92 1.63
C LEU A 40 13.15 -4.73 2.78
N ASP A 41 11.83 -4.66 2.91
CA ASP A 41 11.08 -5.36 3.96
C ASP A 41 11.19 -6.87 3.76
N LYS A 42 11.55 -7.58 4.82
CA LYS A 42 11.73 -9.04 4.80
C LYS A 42 10.54 -9.81 5.38
N SER A 43 9.52 -9.09 5.84
CA SER A 43 8.32 -9.63 6.47
C SER A 43 7.62 -10.64 5.56
N ASN A 44 7.14 -11.71 6.17
CA ASN A 44 6.21 -12.66 5.56
C ASN A 44 4.77 -12.18 5.78
N PHE A 45 3.83 -12.86 5.13
CA PHE A 45 2.41 -12.58 5.31
C PHE A 45 1.99 -12.64 6.79
N SER A 46 2.42 -13.69 7.49
CA SER A 46 2.14 -13.91 8.93
C SER A 46 2.74 -12.87 9.87
N ASP A 47 3.80 -12.19 9.44
CA ASP A 47 4.45 -11.14 10.26
C ASP A 47 3.60 -9.86 10.27
N VAL A 48 2.79 -9.66 9.23
CA VAL A 48 1.95 -8.46 9.05
C VAL A 48 0.48 -8.74 9.32
N PHE A 49 -0.04 -9.89 8.88
CA PHE A 49 -1.45 -10.25 8.94
C PHE A 49 -1.69 -11.53 9.74
N ASP A 50 -2.87 -11.64 10.36
CA ASP A 50 -3.32 -12.87 10.99
C ASP A 50 -3.66 -13.92 9.91
N GLU A 51 -2.68 -14.77 9.59
CA GLU A 51 -2.75 -15.81 8.56
C GLU A 51 -3.88 -16.82 8.83
N GLU A 52 -4.04 -17.27 10.08
CA GLU A 52 -5.05 -18.26 10.46
C GLU A 52 -6.46 -17.68 10.33
N HIS A 53 -6.66 -16.44 10.78
CA HIS A 53 -7.92 -15.74 10.59
C HIS A 53 -8.24 -15.54 9.10
N PHE A 54 -7.25 -15.16 8.28
CA PHE A 54 -7.43 -14.98 6.84
C PHE A 54 -7.93 -16.26 6.16
N ILE A 55 -7.29 -17.40 6.44
CA ILE A 55 -7.67 -18.71 5.88
C ILE A 55 -9.09 -19.10 6.35
N ARG A 56 -9.35 -19.01 7.65
CA ARG A 56 -10.64 -19.40 8.24
C ARG A 56 -11.79 -18.53 7.74
N TYR A 57 -11.59 -17.22 7.66
CA TYR A 57 -12.61 -16.27 7.25
C TYR A 57 -13.05 -16.51 5.78
N LEU A 58 -12.11 -16.88 4.91
CA LEU A 58 -12.36 -17.09 3.47
C LEU A 58 -12.81 -18.51 3.11
N ALA A 59 -12.84 -19.46 4.05
CA ALA A 59 -13.05 -20.88 3.77
C ALA A 59 -14.32 -21.21 2.95
N ASN A 60 -15.39 -20.42 3.09
CA ASN A 60 -16.64 -20.59 2.36
C ASN A 60 -16.66 -19.89 0.98
N ASP A 61 -15.69 -19.01 0.73
CA ASP A 61 -15.59 -18.21 -0.50
C ASP A 61 -14.50 -18.78 -1.44
N VAL A 62 -13.29 -19.02 -0.91
CA VAL A 62 -12.12 -19.51 -1.66
C VAL A 62 -11.30 -20.44 -0.76
N LYS A 63 -10.86 -21.58 -1.29
CA LYS A 63 -9.90 -22.44 -0.59
C LYS A 63 -8.54 -21.76 -0.53
N VAL A 64 -8.03 -21.50 0.68
CA VAL A 64 -6.71 -20.90 0.91
C VAL A 64 -5.80 -21.93 1.57
N GLU A 65 -4.60 -22.11 1.03
CA GLU A 65 -3.57 -23.00 1.56
C GLU A 65 -2.29 -22.21 1.87
N LYS A 66 -1.58 -22.57 2.95
CA LYS A 66 -0.35 -21.87 3.34
C LYS A 66 0.79 -22.07 2.34
N ASN A 67 0.93 -23.31 1.88
CA ASN A 67 2.01 -23.72 1.02
C ASN A 67 1.47 -24.49 -0.18
N LEU A 68 2.20 -24.42 -1.29
CA LEU A 68 1.91 -25.26 -2.45
C LEU A 68 2.05 -26.74 -2.04
N PRO A 69 1.07 -27.61 -2.32
CA PRO A 69 1.15 -29.05 -2.04
C PRO A 69 2.43 -29.67 -2.62
N LYS A 70 3.04 -30.61 -1.90
CA LYS A 70 4.36 -31.18 -2.24
C LYS A 70 4.37 -31.82 -3.63
N GLU A 71 3.23 -32.37 -4.03
CA GLU A 71 2.98 -33.01 -5.32
C GLU A 71 3.07 -31.99 -6.47
N LEU A 72 2.69 -30.74 -6.21
CA LEU A 72 2.65 -29.66 -7.20
C LEU A 72 3.95 -28.84 -7.26
N VAL A 73 4.91 -29.09 -6.35
CA VAL A 73 6.19 -28.36 -6.34
C VAL A 73 6.96 -28.56 -7.65
N LYS A 74 6.90 -29.77 -8.23
CA LYS A 74 7.54 -30.13 -9.51
C LYS A 74 6.60 -29.99 -10.72
N ALA A 75 5.34 -29.64 -10.51
CA ALA A 75 4.38 -29.50 -11.59
C ALA A 75 4.76 -28.35 -12.54
N PRO A 76 4.31 -28.39 -13.80
CA PRO A 76 4.49 -27.28 -14.74
C PRO A 76 3.90 -25.98 -14.19
N LYS A 77 4.79 -25.00 -13.92
CA LYS A 77 4.42 -23.67 -13.42
C LYS A 77 4.35 -22.68 -14.58
N SER A 78 3.37 -21.78 -14.52
CA SER A 78 3.29 -20.66 -15.44
C SER A 78 3.40 -19.36 -14.66
N VAL A 79 4.41 -18.56 -14.99
CA VAL A 79 4.51 -17.18 -14.47
C VAL A 79 3.75 -16.28 -15.43
N ARG A 80 2.78 -15.51 -14.91
CA ARG A 80 1.90 -14.66 -15.72
C ARG A 80 1.85 -13.23 -15.21
N TYR A 81 1.96 -12.29 -16.14
CA TYR A 81 1.65 -10.89 -15.92
C TYR A 81 0.21 -10.67 -16.38
N PHE A 82 -0.74 -10.69 -15.44
CA PHE A 82 -2.13 -10.45 -15.79
C PHE A 82 -2.31 -9.06 -16.40
N LYS A 83 -3.22 -8.92 -17.35
CA LYS A 83 -3.56 -7.61 -17.94
C LYS A 83 -4.20 -6.72 -16.86
N SER A 84 -3.78 -5.46 -16.81
CA SER A 84 -4.29 -4.51 -15.82
C SER A 84 -5.74 -4.14 -16.13
N TRP A 85 -6.54 -3.91 -15.09
CA TRP A 85 -7.94 -3.50 -15.17
C TRP A 85 -8.83 -4.48 -15.95
N SER A 86 -8.49 -5.77 -15.90
CA SER A 86 -9.24 -6.81 -16.58
C SER A 86 -10.55 -7.14 -15.86
N GLY A 87 -11.62 -7.34 -16.63
CA GLY A 87 -12.91 -7.86 -16.16
C GLY A 87 -12.90 -9.38 -16.01
N VAL A 88 -14.07 -9.94 -15.67
CA VAL A 88 -14.25 -11.39 -15.48
C VAL A 88 -13.91 -12.19 -16.73
N ASP A 89 -14.31 -11.71 -17.91
CA ASP A 89 -14.12 -12.39 -19.20
C ASP A 89 -12.66 -12.70 -19.50
N TYR A 90 -11.74 -11.79 -19.15
CA TYR A 90 -10.31 -12.03 -19.31
C TYR A 90 -9.85 -13.25 -18.50
N TYR A 91 -10.27 -13.35 -17.25
CA TYR A 91 -9.88 -14.47 -16.40
C TYR A 91 -10.53 -15.77 -16.87
N GLN A 92 -11.79 -15.75 -17.29
CA GLN A 92 -12.49 -16.93 -17.77
C GLN A 92 -11.98 -17.40 -19.14
N ASN A 93 -11.73 -16.49 -20.06
CA ASN A 93 -11.45 -16.84 -21.46
C ASN A 93 -9.95 -16.92 -21.78
N GLU A 94 -9.08 -16.20 -21.06
CA GLU A 94 -7.64 -16.22 -21.32
C GLU A 94 -6.84 -16.95 -20.23
N ILE A 95 -7.24 -16.83 -18.96
CA ILE A 95 -6.49 -17.43 -17.85
C ILE A 95 -6.98 -18.84 -17.52
N SER A 96 -8.28 -19.08 -17.48
CA SER A 96 -8.85 -20.40 -17.16
C SER A 96 -8.39 -21.52 -18.11
N PRO A 97 -8.27 -21.32 -19.43
CA PRO A 97 -7.79 -22.39 -20.33
C PRO A 97 -6.37 -22.85 -20.02
N LEU A 98 -5.56 -22.04 -19.32
CA LEU A 98 -4.21 -22.45 -18.92
C LEU A 98 -4.22 -23.66 -17.98
N TRP A 99 -5.33 -23.93 -17.28
CA TRP A 99 -5.48 -25.10 -16.41
C TRP A 99 -5.42 -26.44 -17.16
N GLU A 100 -5.71 -26.46 -18.47
CA GLU A 100 -5.63 -27.67 -19.30
C GLU A 100 -4.20 -28.22 -19.43
N HIS A 101 -3.20 -27.36 -19.27
CA HIS A 101 -1.79 -27.71 -19.49
C HIS A 101 -0.86 -27.33 -18.33
N ARG A 102 -1.39 -26.66 -17.30
CA ARG A 102 -0.63 -26.15 -16.16
C ARG A 102 -1.42 -26.37 -14.89
N GLN A 103 -0.75 -26.85 -13.86
CA GLN A 103 -1.37 -27.09 -12.56
C GLN A 103 -1.16 -25.93 -11.58
N VAL A 104 -0.22 -25.02 -11.88
CA VAL A 104 0.12 -23.88 -11.02
C VAL A 104 0.34 -22.62 -11.86
N ILE A 105 -0.39 -21.56 -11.52
CA ILE A 105 -0.22 -20.21 -12.07
C ILE A 105 0.33 -19.30 -10.98
N ARG A 106 1.52 -18.76 -11.19
CA ARG A 106 2.10 -17.70 -10.34
C ARG A 106 1.84 -16.35 -11.01
N ALA A 107 0.99 -15.53 -10.39
CA ALA A 107 0.87 -14.14 -10.78
C ALA A 107 2.18 -13.41 -10.45
N ALA A 108 2.89 -12.92 -11.47
CA ALA A 108 4.17 -12.26 -11.31
C ALA A 108 4.05 -10.94 -10.55
N LYS A 109 2.92 -10.24 -10.75
CA LYS A 109 2.53 -9.03 -10.03
C LYS A 109 1.00 -8.99 -9.89
N SER A 110 0.52 -8.50 -8.75
CA SER A 110 -0.91 -8.40 -8.42
C SER A 110 -1.46 -6.96 -8.55
N ASP A 111 -0.66 -5.98 -8.99
CA ASP A 111 -1.07 -4.57 -9.06
C ASP A 111 -2.14 -4.29 -10.13
N SER A 112 -3.30 -3.80 -9.66
CA SER A 112 -4.42 -3.31 -10.51
C SER A 112 -4.84 -4.32 -11.58
N ARG A 113 -4.93 -5.60 -11.24
CA ARG A 113 -5.20 -6.67 -12.21
C ARG A 113 -6.69 -6.92 -12.42
N LEU A 114 -7.54 -6.57 -11.45
CA LEU A 114 -8.98 -6.73 -11.57
C LEU A 114 -9.64 -5.35 -11.71
N ALA A 115 -10.60 -5.23 -12.63
CA ALA A 115 -11.35 -4.00 -12.86
C ALA A 115 -12.10 -3.55 -11.59
N ASN A 116 -12.35 -2.24 -11.46
CA ASN A 116 -13.18 -1.74 -10.36
C ASN A 116 -14.67 -1.80 -10.66
N ASN A 117 -15.03 -1.67 -11.93
CA ASN A 117 -16.41 -1.56 -12.38
C ASN A 117 -16.84 -2.83 -13.10
N PHE A 118 -18.15 -3.04 -13.23
CA PHE A 118 -18.76 -4.13 -14.00
C PHE A 118 -18.36 -5.54 -13.55
N LEU A 119 -17.95 -5.68 -12.29
CA LEU A 119 -17.79 -6.99 -11.66
C LEU A 119 -19.11 -7.43 -11.06
N PRO A 120 -19.41 -8.75 -11.06
CA PRO A 120 -20.56 -9.30 -10.38
C PRO A 120 -20.62 -8.87 -8.89
N PRO A 121 -21.82 -8.59 -8.34
CA PRO A 121 -21.97 -8.09 -6.97
C PRO A 121 -21.34 -8.99 -5.90
N ASP A 122 -21.39 -10.32 -6.08
CA ASP A 122 -20.79 -11.29 -5.17
C ASP A 122 -19.25 -11.18 -5.16
N ILE A 123 -18.63 -11.00 -6.32
CA ILE A 123 -17.18 -10.79 -6.44
C ILE A 123 -16.77 -9.47 -5.78
N GLN A 124 -17.54 -8.40 -5.97
CA GLN A 124 -17.26 -7.13 -5.31
C GLN A 124 -17.41 -7.20 -3.80
N LYS A 125 -18.47 -7.87 -3.33
CA LYS A 125 -18.68 -8.10 -1.90
C LYS A 125 -17.54 -8.92 -1.30
N LEU A 126 -17.04 -9.93 -2.01
CA LEU A 126 -15.87 -10.71 -1.59
C LEU A 126 -14.61 -9.84 -1.50
N ARG A 127 -14.34 -8.97 -2.47
CA ARG A 127 -13.20 -8.03 -2.40
C ARG A 127 -13.27 -7.15 -1.16
N CYS A 128 -14.44 -6.54 -0.93
CA CYS A 128 -14.67 -5.69 0.24
C CYS A 128 -14.49 -6.46 1.56
N ARG A 129 -15.12 -7.63 1.69
CA ARG A 129 -15.00 -8.47 2.88
C ARG A 129 -13.55 -8.91 3.11
N THR A 130 -12.83 -9.27 2.05
CA THR A 130 -11.42 -9.63 2.16
C THR A 130 -10.59 -8.46 2.68
N PHE A 131 -10.79 -7.27 2.11
CA PHE A 131 -10.02 -6.07 2.46
C PHE A 131 -10.30 -5.59 3.88
N PHE A 132 -11.57 -5.54 4.31
CA PHE A 132 -11.97 -4.97 5.59
C PHE A 132 -12.09 -5.96 6.73
N GLN A 133 -12.24 -7.27 6.45
CA GLN A 133 -12.54 -8.27 7.47
C GLN A 133 -11.57 -9.44 7.50
N ALA A 134 -11.12 -9.95 6.34
CA ALA A 134 -10.17 -11.07 6.29
C ALA A 134 -8.73 -10.63 6.55
N LEU A 135 -8.31 -9.49 5.99
CA LEU A 135 -6.98 -8.91 6.19
C LEU A 135 -6.92 -8.13 7.50
N ARG A 136 -6.79 -8.86 8.61
CA ARG A 136 -6.49 -8.28 9.93
C ARG A 136 -5.00 -8.29 10.18
N PHE A 137 -4.49 -7.27 10.87
CA PHE A 137 -3.10 -7.26 11.30
C PHE A 137 -2.81 -8.43 12.25
N ALA A 138 -1.57 -8.89 12.26
CA ALA A 138 -1.13 -9.90 13.20
C ALA A 138 -1.36 -9.40 14.64
N PRO A 139 -1.73 -10.27 15.60
CA PRO A 139 -2.08 -9.85 16.96
C PRO A 139 -1.05 -8.95 17.66
N PRO A 140 0.29 -9.15 17.50
CA PRO A 140 1.27 -8.23 18.09
C PRO A 140 1.21 -6.80 17.52
N ILE A 141 0.92 -6.66 16.22
CA ILE A 141 0.78 -5.35 15.56
C ILE A 141 -0.51 -4.67 16.02
N GLU A 142 -1.61 -5.40 16.12
CA GLU A 142 -2.89 -4.87 16.62
C GLU A 142 -2.76 -4.42 18.08
N ALA A 143 -2.10 -5.22 18.93
CA ALA A 143 -1.84 -4.86 20.32
C ALA A 143 -0.98 -3.59 20.44
N LEU A 144 0.10 -3.48 19.65
CA LEU A 144 0.92 -2.27 19.61
C LEU A 144 0.14 -1.05 19.11
N GLY A 145 -0.68 -1.21 18.07
CA GLY A 145 -1.55 -0.16 17.55
C GLY A 145 -2.54 0.35 18.59
N ASN A 146 -3.19 -0.57 19.31
CA ASN A 146 -4.10 -0.22 20.40
C ASN A 146 -3.39 0.54 21.52
N LEU A 147 -2.19 0.09 21.92
CA LEU A 147 -1.38 0.79 22.93
C LEU A 147 -1.03 2.22 22.49
N LEU A 148 -0.65 2.43 21.23
CA LEU A 148 -0.37 3.76 20.70
C LEU A 148 -1.62 4.66 20.73
N VAL A 149 -2.78 4.10 20.33
CA VAL A 149 -4.05 4.83 20.36
C VAL A 149 -4.45 5.19 21.80
N GLU A 150 -4.30 4.28 22.75
CA GLU A 150 -4.57 4.53 24.17
C GLU A 150 -3.68 5.66 24.72
N ARG A 151 -2.38 5.60 24.44
CA ARG A 151 -1.43 6.66 24.83
C ARG A 151 -1.80 8.00 24.21
N MET A 152 -2.10 8.05 22.92
CA MET A 152 -2.51 9.31 22.27
C MET A 152 -3.81 9.86 22.85
N LYS A 153 -4.80 9.01 23.09
CA LYS A 153 -6.06 9.40 23.74
C LYS A 153 -5.89 9.94 25.15
N SER A 154 -4.83 9.54 25.86
CA SER A 154 -4.52 10.08 27.20
C SER A 154 -4.18 11.58 27.19
N PHE A 155 -3.75 12.12 26.04
CA PHE A 155 -3.53 13.56 25.82
C PHE A 155 -4.82 14.31 25.39
N GLY A 156 -5.94 13.60 25.24
CA GLY A 156 -7.20 14.13 24.72
C GLY A 156 -7.46 13.79 23.23
N PRO A 157 -8.44 14.44 22.59
CA PRO A 157 -8.64 14.33 21.16
C PRO A 157 -7.37 14.73 20.39
N TYR A 158 -6.95 13.89 19.44
CA TYR A 158 -5.71 14.08 18.70
C TYR A 158 -5.93 13.88 17.18
N ILE A 159 -4.98 14.37 16.39
CA ILE A 159 -4.96 14.20 14.94
C ILE A 159 -4.03 13.04 14.60
N ALA A 160 -4.51 12.04 13.87
CA ALA A 160 -3.66 11.04 13.22
C ALA A 160 -3.31 11.52 11.81
N LEU A 161 -2.06 11.97 11.62
CA LEU A 161 -1.58 12.57 10.38
C LEU A 161 -0.71 11.59 9.61
N HIS A 162 -1.18 11.17 8.43
CA HIS A 162 -0.35 10.44 7.48
C HIS A 162 0.44 11.43 6.61
N LEU A 163 1.72 11.64 6.92
CA LEU A 163 2.57 12.63 6.28
C LEU A 163 3.51 11.96 5.26
N ARG A 164 3.06 11.83 4.00
CA ARG A 164 3.85 11.22 2.91
C ARG A 164 4.87 12.18 2.30
N TYR A 165 5.78 12.68 3.14
CA TYR A 165 6.87 13.58 2.76
C TYR A 165 8.24 12.87 2.82
N GLU A 166 8.27 11.57 2.50
CA GLU A 166 9.50 10.78 2.45
C GLU A 166 10.23 10.98 1.12
N LYS A 167 11.55 10.75 1.15
CA LYS A 167 12.46 10.95 0.01
C LYS A 167 12.03 10.20 -1.26
N ASP A 168 11.57 8.96 -1.12
CA ASP A 168 11.12 8.13 -2.24
C ASP A 168 9.88 8.73 -2.92
N MET A 169 8.97 9.26 -2.11
CA MET A 169 7.73 9.85 -2.59
C MET A 169 8.03 11.15 -3.35
N LEU A 170 8.85 12.04 -2.79
CA LEU A 170 9.23 13.28 -3.47
C LEU A 170 10.01 13.03 -4.76
N ALA A 171 10.96 12.07 -4.75
CA ALA A 171 11.68 11.67 -5.95
C ALA A 171 10.74 11.10 -7.02
N PHE A 172 9.81 10.22 -6.62
CA PHE A 172 8.86 9.59 -7.54
C PHE A 172 7.87 10.59 -8.14
N SER A 173 7.28 11.48 -7.34
CA SER A 173 6.33 12.48 -7.84
C SER A 173 7.00 13.65 -8.55
N GLY A 174 8.31 13.81 -8.42
CA GLY A 174 9.05 14.93 -9.00
C GLY A 174 8.68 16.28 -8.40
N CYS A 175 8.12 16.30 -7.19
CA CYS A 175 7.66 17.52 -6.54
C CYS A 175 8.80 18.19 -5.79
N THR A 176 9.12 19.43 -6.16
CA THR A 176 10.26 20.19 -5.62
C THR A 176 9.85 21.45 -4.85
N TYR A 177 8.54 21.68 -4.67
CA TYR A 177 8.06 22.86 -3.95
C TYR A 177 8.55 22.86 -2.50
N GLY A 178 9.21 23.95 -2.10
CA GLY A 178 9.78 24.13 -0.77
C GLY A 178 11.16 23.49 -0.59
N LEU A 179 11.72 22.87 -1.62
CA LEU A 179 13.06 22.28 -1.59
C LEU A 179 14.10 23.27 -2.12
N SER A 180 15.35 23.10 -1.69
CA SER A 180 16.49 23.78 -2.32
C SER A 180 16.85 23.19 -3.69
N ASP A 181 17.70 23.87 -4.45
CA ASP A 181 18.22 23.35 -5.71
C ASP A 181 18.99 22.03 -5.50
N THR A 182 19.78 21.94 -4.43
CA THR A 182 20.56 20.73 -4.11
C THR A 182 19.66 19.54 -3.75
N GLU A 183 18.61 19.79 -2.98
CA GLU A 183 17.60 18.77 -2.65
C GLU A 183 16.86 18.31 -3.91
N SER A 184 16.49 19.25 -4.77
CA SER A 184 15.80 18.97 -6.04
C SER A 184 16.64 18.12 -6.99
N GLU A 185 17.94 18.44 -7.11
CA GLU A 185 18.90 17.66 -7.89
C GLU A 185 19.10 16.25 -7.33
N GLU A 186 19.21 16.11 -6.00
CA GLU A 186 19.30 14.81 -5.35
C GLU A 186 18.10 13.92 -5.68
N LEU A 187 16.89 14.43 -5.56
CA LEU A 187 15.66 13.70 -5.86
C LEU A 187 15.57 13.34 -7.36
N ALA A 188 16.04 14.22 -8.25
CA ALA A 188 16.14 13.95 -9.68
C ALA A 188 17.13 12.81 -9.98
N MET A 189 18.29 12.77 -9.31
CA MET A 189 19.25 11.67 -9.43
C MET A 189 18.66 10.33 -8.96
N ILE A 190 17.96 10.32 -7.83
CA ILE A 190 17.27 9.12 -7.33
C ILE A 190 16.26 8.62 -8.36
N ARG A 191 15.45 9.54 -8.91
CA ARG A 191 14.48 9.21 -9.95
C ARG A 191 15.16 8.65 -11.19
N GLY A 192 16.25 9.26 -11.66
CA GLY A 192 17.06 8.79 -12.78
C GLY A 192 17.61 7.38 -12.58
N ASN A 193 18.21 7.12 -11.41
CA ASN A 193 18.85 5.83 -11.09
C ASN A 193 17.86 4.68 -10.83
N THR A 194 16.59 4.99 -10.53
CA THR A 194 15.58 3.97 -10.21
C THR A 194 15.02 3.30 -11.46
N THR A 195 15.67 2.26 -11.98
CA THR A 195 15.40 1.65 -13.29
C THR A 195 13.94 1.23 -13.55
N TYR A 196 13.17 0.86 -12.52
CA TYR A 196 11.79 0.39 -12.66
C TYR A 196 10.72 1.50 -12.65
N TRP A 197 11.10 2.76 -12.42
CA TRP A 197 10.21 3.91 -12.61
C TRP A 197 10.24 4.36 -14.07
N LYS A 198 9.08 4.35 -14.72
CA LYS A 198 8.97 4.61 -16.17
C LYS A 198 9.15 6.09 -16.54
N VAL A 199 8.64 6.99 -15.71
CA VAL A 199 8.66 8.43 -15.97
C VAL A 199 9.84 9.04 -15.21
N LYS A 200 10.70 9.78 -15.93
CA LYS A 200 11.93 10.39 -15.40
C LYS A 200 11.88 11.90 -15.47
N ASP A 201 11.39 12.42 -16.57
CA ASP A 201 11.19 13.85 -16.77
C ASP A 201 9.78 14.20 -16.30
N ILE A 202 9.70 15.02 -15.25
CA ILE A 202 8.45 15.40 -14.58
C ILE A 202 8.50 16.91 -14.37
N ASP A 203 7.45 17.59 -14.79
CA ASP A 203 7.25 19.01 -14.48
C ASP A 203 6.68 19.14 -13.05
N PRO A 204 7.44 19.70 -12.08
CA PRO A 204 6.98 19.84 -10.70
C PRO A 204 5.76 20.77 -10.57
N LEU A 205 5.65 21.80 -11.40
CA LEU A 205 4.57 22.79 -11.35
C LEU A 205 3.27 22.17 -11.86
N GLU A 206 3.35 21.38 -12.92
CA GLU A 206 2.21 20.63 -13.44
C GLU A 206 1.71 19.58 -12.43
N GLN A 207 2.62 18.83 -11.80
CA GLN A 207 2.22 17.87 -10.75
C GLN A 207 1.53 18.57 -9.58
N ARG A 208 2.03 19.76 -9.20
CA ARG A 208 1.46 20.54 -8.11
C ARG A 208 0.07 21.07 -8.45
N SER A 209 -0.13 21.63 -9.64
CA SER A 209 -1.40 22.21 -10.05
C SER A 209 -2.52 21.17 -10.14
N HIS A 210 -2.18 19.93 -10.52
CA HIS A 210 -3.11 18.79 -10.54
C HIS A 210 -3.31 18.13 -9.17
N GLY A 211 -2.65 18.61 -8.10
CA GLY A 211 -2.78 18.05 -6.76
C GLY A 211 -2.11 16.68 -6.59
N HIS A 212 -1.11 16.35 -7.41
CA HIS A 212 -0.36 15.09 -7.32
C HIS A 212 0.82 15.15 -6.36
N CYS A 213 1.19 16.35 -5.91
CA CYS A 213 2.24 16.54 -4.91
C CYS A 213 1.73 16.35 -3.48
N PRO A 214 2.52 15.74 -2.59
CA PRO A 214 2.24 15.78 -1.17
C PRO A 214 2.30 17.23 -0.65
N LEU A 215 1.54 17.52 0.40
CA LEU A 215 1.69 18.77 1.14
C LEU A 215 3.02 18.75 1.90
N THR A 216 3.71 19.89 1.95
CA THR A 216 4.89 20.04 2.82
C THR A 216 4.45 20.05 4.30
N PRO A 217 5.33 19.73 5.26
CA PRO A 217 4.96 19.80 6.68
C PRO A 217 4.46 21.21 7.08
N LYS A 218 5.05 22.27 6.50
CA LYS A 218 4.58 23.66 6.65
C LYS A 218 3.13 23.83 6.20
N GLU A 219 2.81 23.36 5.00
CA GLU A 219 1.46 23.46 4.44
C GLU A 219 0.43 22.68 5.25
N VAL A 220 0.82 21.50 5.74
CA VAL A 220 -0.02 20.71 6.65
C VAL A 220 -0.30 21.49 7.94
N GLY A 221 0.71 22.09 8.56
CA GLY A 221 0.54 22.90 9.76
C GLY A 221 -0.40 24.09 9.54
N MET A 222 -0.25 24.78 8.40
CA MET A 222 -1.15 25.87 7.99
C MET A 222 -2.58 25.37 7.77
N PHE A 223 -2.74 24.25 7.07
CA PHE A 223 -4.05 23.66 6.80
C PHE A 223 -4.78 23.26 8.08
N LEU A 224 -4.10 22.57 9.01
CA LEU A 224 -4.68 22.20 10.29
C LEU A 224 -5.07 23.43 11.13
N SER A 225 -4.24 24.48 11.13
CA SER A 225 -4.58 25.75 11.80
C SER A 225 -5.84 26.39 11.19
N ALA A 226 -5.94 26.39 9.85
CA ALA A 226 -7.07 26.97 9.13
C ALA A 226 -8.39 26.19 9.34
N LEU A 227 -8.31 24.89 9.63
CA LEU A 227 -9.46 24.08 10.03
C LEU A 227 -9.93 24.38 11.47
N GLY A 228 -9.21 25.22 12.23
CA GLY A 228 -9.58 25.64 13.58
C GLY A 228 -9.01 24.77 14.70
N TYR A 229 -8.07 23.87 14.41
CA TYR A 229 -7.39 23.11 15.46
C TYR A 229 -6.47 24.03 16.26
N PRO A 230 -6.59 24.06 17.61
CA PRO A 230 -5.69 24.85 18.45
C PRO A 230 -4.27 24.28 18.41
N SER A 231 -3.27 25.11 18.67
CA SER A 231 -1.85 24.68 18.71
C SER A 231 -1.57 23.61 19.76
N SER A 232 -2.40 23.53 20.81
CA SER A 232 -2.34 22.48 21.83
C SER A 232 -2.86 21.11 21.37
N THR A 233 -3.39 20.99 20.15
CA THR A 233 -3.89 19.71 19.63
C THR A 233 -2.73 18.72 19.46
N PRO A 234 -2.76 17.55 20.11
CA PRO A 234 -1.76 16.51 19.89
C PRO A 234 -1.86 15.97 18.45
N VAL A 235 -0.72 15.77 17.81
CA VAL A 235 -0.65 15.21 16.46
C VAL A 235 0.24 13.96 16.49
N TYR A 236 -0.32 12.83 16.11
CA TYR A 236 0.43 11.60 15.85
C TYR A 236 0.81 11.55 14.37
N ILE A 237 2.11 11.51 14.07
CA ILE A 237 2.65 11.44 12.72
C ILE A 237 2.88 9.98 12.35
N ALA A 238 2.07 9.49 11.41
CA ALA A 238 2.25 8.23 10.74
C ALA A 238 3.02 8.45 9.43
N ALA A 239 4.34 8.37 9.48
CA ALA A 239 5.21 8.54 8.32
C ALA A 239 6.47 7.70 8.44
N GLY A 240 7.16 7.49 7.32
CA GLY A 240 8.58 7.13 7.34
C GLY A 240 9.47 8.32 7.73
N GLU A 241 10.75 8.23 7.39
CA GLU A 241 11.68 9.35 7.56
C GLU A 241 11.26 10.54 6.68
N ILE A 242 10.93 11.66 7.33
CA ILE A 242 10.57 12.90 6.65
C ILE A 242 11.81 13.47 5.98
N TYR A 243 11.71 13.78 4.69
CA TYR A 243 12.80 14.36 3.93
C TYR A 243 13.25 15.70 4.54
N GLY A 244 14.57 15.89 4.67
CA GLY A 244 15.25 16.98 5.38
C GLY A 244 15.04 17.04 6.90
N GLY A 245 14.27 16.13 7.49
CA GLY A 245 14.17 15.98 8.94
C GLY A 245 13.66 17.23 9.65
N GLU A 246 14.39 17.69 10.67
CA GLU A 246 13.99 18.82 11.51
C GLU A 246 13.82 20.13 10.73
N SER A 247 14.61 20.36 9.67
CA SER A 247 14.55 21.62 8.90
C SER A 247 13.20 21.82 8.22
N HIS A 248 12.62 20.76 7.66
CA HIS A 248 11.29 20.81 7.04
C HIS A 248 10.15 20.65 8.06
N MET A 249 10.43 20.05 9.23
CA MET A 249 9.44 19.84 10.28
C MET A 249 9.23 21.05 11.20
N VAL A 250 10.17 21.99 11.24
CA VAL A 250 10.15 23.15 12.17
C VAL A 250 8.86 23.97 12.10
N ASP A 251 8.35 24.20 10.89
CA ASP A 251 7.11 24.96 10.68
C ASP A 251 5.87 24.22 11.23
N LEU A 252 5.84 22.89 11.12
CA LEU A 252 4.76 22.08 11.68
C LEU A 252 4.85 22.03 13.22
N GLN A 253 6.06 21.82 13.74
CA GLN A 253 6.34 21.73 15.18
C GLN A 253 6.06 23.07 15.90
N SER A 254 6.35 24.20 15.26
CA SER A 254 6.06 25.52 15.85
C SER A 254 4.55 25.80 15.97
N ARG A 255 3.73 25.23 15.08
CA ARG A 255 2.26 25.36 15.09
C ARG A 255 1.60 24.35 16.03
N PHE A 256 2.14 23.13 16.08
CA PHE A 256 1.64 22.04 16.91
C PHE A 256 2.81 21.46 17.72
N PRO A 257 3.07 21.96 18.95
CA PRO A 257 4.23 21.53 19.73
C PRO A 257 4.18 20.08 20.22
N ILE A 258 2.99 19.46 20.24
CA ILE A 258 2.78 18.09 20.71
C ILE A 258 2.77 17.15 19.50
N LEU A 259 3.93 16.97 18.87
CA LEU A 259 4.12 15.98 17.81
C LEU A 259 4.64 14.67 18.40
N MET A 260 3.94 13.58 18.13
CA MET A 260 4.31 12.22 18.52
C MET A 260 4.50 11.38 17.27
N ASN A 261 5.42 10.44 17.29
CA ASN A 261 5.57 9.45 16.22
C ASN A 261 5.84 8.07 16.84
N LYS A 262 6.12 7.06 16.02
CA LYS A 262 6.35 5.69 16.48
C LYS A 262 7.65 5.52 17.30
N VAL A 263 8.64 6.39 17.07
CA VAL A 263 10.00 6.34 17.63
C VAL A 263 10.11 7.22 18.86
#